data_AF-A0A9P5K2V8-F1
#
_entry.id   AF-A0A9P5K2V8-F1
#
_cell.length_a   1.000
_cell.length_b   1.000
_cell.length_c   1.000
_cell.angle_alpha   90.00
_cell.angle_beta   90.00
_cell.angle_gamma   90.00
#
_symmetry.space_group_name_H-M   'P 1'
#
loop_
_entity.id
_entity.type
_entity.pdbx_description
1 polymer ?
#
loop_
_entity_poly.entity_id
_entity_poly.type
_entity_poly.pdbx_seq_one_letter_code
_entity_poly.pdbx_strand_id
1 'polypeptide(L)'
;MEFTSSFAAESWERLHSDQLQVTTQPNLSVEERYNFCRAFYRLELFYTLFRNMYKDRREPLGNTAHVKFFSRNPPWENEQIGSVAEFWESRFAEASTDVIAHDVLFGELNVDYLHRGRRNDERQIWAHMNNRWQKEFFFSGVWIGWANCPGALFDVLRAYCSDDSGSEGRDEGDLLSIVFSRGMDEDVDKGPCEAWYAAHKSQPVGSWLMLDHNDWLRDRAYVLWDWKRIQQHQLLKLFESVPDGQMHRPQPTTDELEAMSASFVVCETIFENGGLGYWTGNGHEVL
;
A
#
# COMPACT_ATOMS: atom_id res chain seq x y z
N MET A 1 19.48 0.84 0.10
CA MET A 1 19.95 -0.40 0.76
C MET A 1 19.40 -0.55 2.17
N GLU A 2 19.33 0.52 2.97
CA GLU A 2 18.82 0.48 4.35
C GLU A 2 17.35 0.01 4.44
N PHE A 3 16.42 0.60 3.68
CA PHE A 3 15.00 0.20 3.70
C PHE A 3 14.74 -1.26 3.32
N THR A 4 15.48 -1.80 2.34
CA THR A 4 15.38 -3.22 1.94
C THR A 4 15.74 -4.15 3.08
N SER A 5 16.88 -3.91 3.73
CA SER A 5 17.34 -4.72 4.86
C SER A 5 16.42 -4.55 6.08
N SER A 6 15.94 -3.34 6.34
CA SER A 6 14.99 -3.08 7.43
C SER A 6 13.66 -3.78 7.20
N PHE A 7 13.09 -3.72 5.99
CA PHE A 7 11.82 -4.40 5.72
C PHE A 7 11.97 -5.92 5.86
N ALA A 8 13.02 -6.50 5.28
CA ALA A 8 13.29 -7.91 5.38
C ALA A 8 13.49 -8.38 6.84
N ALA A 9 14.25 -7.64 7.64
CA ALA A 9 14.44 -7.95 9.06
C ALA A 9 13.11 -7.85 9.83
N GLU A 10 12.36 -6.77 9.59
CA GLU A 10 10.98 -6.49 10.02
C GLU A 10 10.06 -7.70 9.90
N SER A 11 9.89 -8.08 8.64
CA SER A 11 9.03 -9.17 8.24
C SER A 11 9.47 -10.51 8.79
N TRP A 12 10.77 -10.73 8.92
CA TRP A 12 11.31 -11.97 9.45
C TRP A 12 11.09 -12.13 10.95
N GLU A 13 11.22 -11.04 11.72
CA GLU A 13 10.91 -11.02 13.14
C GLU A 13 9.42 -11.33 13.40
N ARG A 14 8.53 -10.80 12.56
CA ARG A 14 7.09 -11.13 12.61
C ARG A 14 6.85 -12.63 12.35
N LEU A 15 7.49 -13.20 11.33
CA LEU A 15 7.42 -14.64 11.04
C LEU A 15 7.94 -15.51 12.20
N HIS A 16 8.98 -15.07 12.91
CA HIS A 16 9.49 -15.77 14.10
C HIS A 16 8.48 -15.76 15.24
N SER A 17 7.83 -14.62 15.45
CA SER A 17 6.82 -14.43 16.50
C SER A 17 5.58 -15.33 16.28
N ASP A 18 5.32 -15.73 15.04
CA ASP A 18 4.21 -16.62 14.66
C ASP A 18 4.49 -18.12 14.88
N GLN A 19 5.51 -18.46 15.67
CA GLN A 19 5.91 -19.84 15.99
C GLN A 19 6.39 -20.69 14.79
N LEU A 20 6.73 -20.05 13.67
CA LEU A 20 7.57 -20.72 12.67
C LEU A 20 8.98 -20.85 13.27
N GLN A 21 9.54 -22.06 13.30
CA GLN A 21 10.88 -22.34 13.84
C GLN A 21 11.99 -21.65 13.03
N VAL A 22 12.13 -20.35 13.20
CA VAL A 22 12.97 -19.47 12.38
C VAL A 22 14.05 -18.87 13.27
N THR A 23 15.26 -19.43 13.33
CA THR A 23 16.18 -19.17 14.45
C THR A 23 17.28 -18.15 14.21
N THR A 24 17.39 -17.54 13.03
CA THR A 24 18.46 -16.58 12.69
C THR A 24 17.96 -15.46 11.79
N GLN A 25 18.48 -14.23 11.99
CA GLN A 25 18.25 -13.09 11.08
C GLN A 25 18.49 -13.50 9.62
N PRO A 26 17.67 -13.02 8.67
CA PRO A 26 17.74 -13.52 7.31
C PRO A 26 18.93 -12.87 6.61
N ASN A 27 19.94 -13.66 6.25
CA ASN A 27 20.78 -13.27 5.13
C ASN A 27 19.95 -13.50 3.85
N LEU A 28 19.63 -12.40 3.15
CA LEU A 28 18.86 -12.47 1.91
C LEU A 28 19.67 -13.19 0.83
N SER A 29 19.02 -14.10 0.11
CA SER A 29 19.58 -14.66 -1.13
C SER A 29 19.72 -13.57 -2.21
N VAL A 30 20.31 -13.94 -3.35
CA VAL A 30 20.43 -13.01 -4.49
C VAL A 30 19.04 -12.69 -5.05
N GLU A 31 18.19 -13.70 -5.12
CA GLU A 31 16.82 -13.66 -5.61
C GLU A 31 15.94 -12.80 -4.70
N GLU A 32 16.04 -12.98 -3.38
CA GLU A 32 15.29 -12.16 -2.41
C GLU A 32 15.75 -10.71 -2.47
N ARG A 33 17.06 -10.47 -2.46
CA ARG A 33 17.59 -9.12 -2.59
C ARG A 33 17.10 -8.46 -3.88
N TYR A 34 17.03 -9.21 -4.98
CA TYR A 34 16.46 -8.73 -6.23
C TYR A 34 14.98 -8.39 -6.09
N ASN A 35 14.15 -9.28 -5.51
CA ASN A 35 12.72 -9.04 -5.29
C ASN A 35 12.46 -7.78 -4.47
N PHE A 36 13.11 -7.62 -3.32
CA PHE A 36 12.97 -6.43 -2.48
C PHE A 36 13.47 -5.17 -3.20
N CYS A 37 14.66 -5.18 -3.79
CA CYS A 37 15.19 -4.00 -4.50
C CYS A 37 14.32 -3.60 -5.69
N ARG A 38 13.85 -4.58 -6.48
CA ARG A 38 12.95 -4.35 -7.62
C ARG A 38 11.64 -3.70 -7.17
N ALA A 39 11.04 -4.19 -6.09
CA ALA A 39 9.80 -3.64 -5.55
C ALA A 39 9.98 -2.18 -5.10
N PHE A 40 10.99 -1.87 -4.28
CA PHE A 40 11.30 -0.50 -3.86
C PHE A 40 11.60 0.42 -5.04
N TYR A 41 12.40 -0.04 -6.00
CA TYR A 41 12.75 0.74 -7.19
C TYR A 41 11.52 1.04 -8.05
N ARG A 42 10.61 0.08 -8.23
CA ARG A 42 9.36 0.29 -8.97
C ARG A 42 8.41 1.24 -8.24
N LEU A 43 8.36 1.19 -6.92
CA LEU A 43 7.62 2.17 -6.11
C LEU A 43 8.19 3.58 -6.30
N GLU A 44 9.52 3.74 -6.23
CA GLU A 44 10.21 5.02 -6.46
C GLU A 44 9.95 5.55 -7.89
N LEU A 45 10.02 4.67 -8.89
CA LEU A 45 9.68 5.01 -10.28
C LEU A 45 8.23 5.47 -10.41
N PHE A 46 7.29 4.77 -9.77
CA PHE A 46 5.88 5.14 -9.77
C PHE A 46 5.71 6.57 -9.25
N TYR A 47 6.20 6.88 -8.05
CA TYR A 47 6.08 8.23 -7.51
C TYR A 47 6.83 9.27 -8.35
N THR A 48 7.98 8.92 -8.92
CA THR A 48 8.74 9.83 -9.79
C THR A 48 7.97 10.20 -11.07
N LEU A 49 7.34 9.21 -11.71
CA LEU A 49 6.61 9.38 -12.96
C LEU A 49 5.24 10.05 -12.76
N PHE A 50 4.54 9.69 -11.69
CA PHE A 50 3.12 10.02 -11.53
C PHE A 50 2.82 11.15 -10.53
N ARG A 51 3.80 11.64 -9.74
CA ARG A 51 3.63 12.71 -8.73
C ARG A 51 2.99 14.01 -9.23
N ASN A 52 3.21 14.37 -10.48
CA ASN A 52 2.71 15.64 -11.05
C ASN A 52 1.68 15.41 -12.17
N MET A 53 1.16 14.19 -12.30
CA MET A 53 0.14 13.90 -13.30
C MET A 53 -1.24 14.28 -12.76
N TYR A 54 -2.02 14.95 -13.60
CA TYR A 54 -3.40 15.35 -13.31
C TYR A 54 -4.35 14.23 -13.76
N LYS A 55 -5.29 13.83 -12.90
CA LYS A 55 -6.32 12.84 -13.27
C LYS A 55 -7.35 13.50 -14.15
N ASP A 56 -7.22 13.32 -15.47
CA ASP A 56 -8.29 13.68 -16.38
C ASP A 56 -9.47 12.74 -16.12
N ARG A 57 -10.52 13.27 -15.47
CA ARG A 57 -11.74 12.51 -15.16
C ARG A 57 -12.45 11.97 -16.40
N ARG A 58 -12.10 12.44 -17.60
CA ARG A 58 -12.67 11.98 -18.87
C ARG A 58 -11.91 10.80 -19.48
N GLU A 59 -10.70 10.49 -19.00
CA GLU A 59 -9.92 9.38 -19.55
C GLU A 59 -10.54 8.02 -19.10
N PRO A 60 -10.80 7.09 -20.03
CA PRO A 60 -11.24 5.75 -19.67
C PRO A 60 -10.19 5.08 -18.78
N LEU A 61 -10.64 4.39 -17.73
CA LEU A 61 -9.74 3.82 -16.71
C LEU A 61 -8.63 2.94 -17.32
N GLY A 62 -8.96 2.08 -18.27
CA GLY A 62 -8.00 1.19 -18.94
C GLY A 62 -6.91 1.92 -19.74
N ASN A 63 -7.10 3.20 -20.06
CA ASN A 63 -6.15 3.99 -20.84
C ASN A 63 -5.20 4.84 -20.02
N THR A 64 -5.44 4.93 -18.72
CA THR A 64 -4.62 5.70 -17.80
C THR A 64 -3.17 5.19 -17.79
N ALA A 65 -2.21 6.12 -17.79
CA ALA A 65 -0.77 5.83 -17.75
C ALA A 65 -0.31 4.93 -16.56
N HIS A 66 -0.87 5.06 -15.34
CA HIS A 66 -0.56 4.16 -14.22
C HIS A 66 -1.12 2.75 -14.41
N VAL A 67 -2.33 2.62 -14.98
CA VAL A 67 -2.88 1.30 -15.33
C VAL A 67 -1.98 0.62 -16.36
N LYS A 68 -1.51 1.36 -17.37
CA LYS A 68 -0.52 0.86 -18.35
C LYS A 68 0.82 0.48 -17.70
N PHE A 69 1.24 1.18 -16.66
CA PHE A 69 2.44 0.85 -15.89
C PHE A 69 2.27 -0.48 -15.13
N PHE A 70 1.20 -0.62 -14.35
CA PHE A 70 0.99 -1.82 -13.53
C PHE A 70 0.52 -3.05 -14.32
N SER A 71 -0.21 -2.86 -15.43
CA SER A 71 -0.69 -3.96 -16.29
C SER A 71 0.41 -4.72 -17.04
N ARG A 72 1.64 -4.19 -17.01
CA ARG A 72 2.82 -4.86 -17.55
C ARG A 72 3.45 -5.83 -16.56
N ASN A 73 3.14 -5.71 -15.27
CA ASN A 73 3.63 -6.61 -14.25
C ASN A 73 2.59 -7.69 -13.97
N PRO A 74 3.00 -8.92 -13.65
CA PRO A 74 2.09 -9.91 -13.09
C PRO A 74 1.59 -9.50 -11.68
N PRO A 75 0.48 -10.08 -11.19
CA PRO A 75 -0.14 -9.73 -9.92
C PRO A 75 0.79 -9.85 -8.72
N TRP A 76 1.61 -10.90 -8.65
CA TRP A 76 2.54 -11.06 -7.53
C TRP A 76 3.59 -9.93 -7.48
N GLU A 77 4.04 -9.44 -8.63
CA GLU A 77 4.94 -8.28 -8.69
C GLU A 77 4.23 -6.97 -8.32
N ASN A 78 2.96 -6.81 -8.68
CA ASN A 78 2.15 -5.68 -8.22
C ASN A 78 1.89 -5.73 -6.71
N GLU A 79 1.68 -6.93 -6.15
CA GLU A 79 1.55 -7.16 -4.72
C GLU A 79 2.87 -6.89 -3.97
N GLN A 80 4.02 -7.20 -4.58
CA GLN A 80 5.33 -6.80 -4.03
C GLN A 80 5.42 -5.28 -3.90
N ILE A 81 5.01 -4.53 -4.94
CA ILE A 81 4.99 -3.06 -4.92
C ILE A 81 4.04 -2.55 -3.82
N GLY A 82 2.84 -3.13 -3.73
CA GLY A 82 1.89 -2.80 -2.67
C GLY A 82 2.42 -3.05 -1.27
N SER A 83 3.12 -4.18 -1.05
CA SER A 83 3.75 -4.53 0.22
C SER A 83 4.82 -3.52 0.65
N VAL A 84 5.69 -3.10 -0.28
CA VAL A 84 6.70 -2.07 0.04
C VAL A 84 6.09 -0.69 0.21
N ALA A 85 4.99 -0.38 -0.49
CA ALA A 85 4.26 0.88 -0.32
C ALA A 85 3.67 1.00 1.09
N GLU A 86 3.05 -0.06 1.61
CA GLU A 86 2.53 -0.05 2.99
C GLU A 86 3.64 0.00 4.05
N PHE A 87 4.75 -0.71 3.82
CA PHE A 87 5.90 -0.62 4.73
C PHE A 87 6.47 0.79 4.79
N TRP A 88 6.60 1.45 3.63
CA TRP A 88 7.09 2.82 3.55
C TRP A 88 6.11 3.81 4.20
N GLU A 89 4.81 3.67 3.94
CA GLU A 89 3.78 4.48 4.58
C GLU A 89 3.79 4.30 6.09
N SER A 90 4.01 3.08 6.60
CA SER A 90 4.09 2.82 8.05
C SER A 90 5.26 3.56 8.71
N ARG A 91 6.43 3.61 8.06
CA ARG A 91 7.58 4.42 8.51
C ARG A 91 7.26 5.90 8.53
N PHE A 92 6.56 6.34 7.49
CA PHE A 92 6.17 7.72 7.38
C PHE A 92 5.14 8.11 8.45
N ALA A 93 4.16 7.24 8.72
CA ALA A 93 3.18 7.40 9.78
C ALA A 93 3.86 7.52 11.15
N GLU A 94 4.79 6.61 11.49
CA GLU A 94 5.57 6.67 12.74
C GLU A 94 6.26 8.02 12.94
N ALA A 95 6.77 8.64 11.88
CA ALA A 95 7.46 9.93 11.94
C ALA A 95 6.53 11.15 11.85
N SER A 96 5.27 11.00 11.43
CA SER A 96 4.38 12.12 11.09
C SER A 96 3.09 12.19 11.88
N THR A 97 2.66 11.12 12.58
CA THR A 97 1.37 11.08 13.29
C THR A 97 1.19 12.26 14.23
N ASP A 98 2.19 12.61 15.05
CA ASP A 98 2.08 13.74 15.97
C ASP A 98 1.90 15.09 15.24
N VAL A 99 2.65 15.28 14.16
CA VAL A 99 2.56 16.50 13.35
C VAL A 99 1.19 16.60 12.69
N ILE A 100 0.70 15.50 12.10
CA ILE A 100 -0.60 15.50 11.42
C ILE A 100 -1.75 15.70 12.42
N ALA A 101 -1.66 15.07 13.60
CA ALA A 101 -2.71 15.17 14.63
C ALA A 101 -2.89 16.58 15.20
N HIS A 102 -1.87 17.42 15.11
CA HIS A 102 -1.83 18.74 15.76
C HIS A 102 -1.69 19.90 14.78
N ASP A 103 -1.48 19.67 13.48
CA ASP A 103 -1.43 20.74 12.50
C ASP A 103 -2.85 21.22 12.15
N VAL A 104 -3.07 22.53 12.32
CA VAL A 104 -4.38 23.17 12.11
C VAL A 104 -4.87 23.01 10.67
N LEU A 105 -3.98 23.10 9.68
CA LEU A 105 -4.37 22.93 8.28
C LEU A 105 -4.75 21.48 8.03
N PHE A 106 -3.96 20.51 8.49
CA PHE A 106 -4.31 19.09 8.33
C PHE A 106 -5.60 18.71 9.07
N GLY A 107 -5.86 19.31 10.24
CA GLY A 107 -7.12 19.12 10.95
C GLY A 107 -8.32 19.72 10.21
N GLU A 108 -8.19 20.91 9.62
CA GLU A 108 -9.25 21.51 8.77
C GLU A 108 -9.59 20.63 7.57
N LEU A 109 -8.58 19.99 7.00
CA LEU A 109 -8.71 19.08 5.87
C LEU A 109 -9.18 17.67 6.25
N ASN A 110 -9.39 17.42 7.55
CA ASN A 110 -9.76 16.12 8.10
C ASN A 110 -8.77 15.00 7.75
N VAL A 111 -7.47 15.31 7.70
CA VAL A 111 -6.45 14.33 7.29
C VAL A 111 -6.36 13.19 8.31
N ASP A 112 -6.64 11.97 7.86
CA ASP A 112 -6.60 10.79 8.72
C ASP A 112 -5.18 10.50 9.26
N TYR A 113 -4.98 10.61 10.57
CA TYR A 113 -3.71 10.28 11.24
C TYR A 113 -3.72 8.92 11.97
N LEU A 114 -4.82 8.17 11.93
CA LEU A 114 -5.02 6.92 12.67
C LEU A 114 -4.89 5.68 11.77
N HIS A 115 -5.54 5.66 10.61
CA HIS A 115 -5.44 4.51 9.70
C HIS A 115 -4.08 4.47 9.00
N ARG A 116 -3.67 3.27 8.56
CA ARG A 116 -2.39 2.98 7.88
C ARG A 116 -2.62 2.18 6.59
N GLY A 117 -1.61 2.16 5.74
CA GLY A 117 -1.57 1.39 4.50
C GLY A 117 -2.66 1.81 3.50
N ARG A 118 -3.26 0.82 2.81
CA ARG A 118 -4.29 1.04 1.80
C ARG A 118 -5.47 1.91 2.24
N ARG A 119 -5.77 1.97 3.54
CA ARG A 119 -6.92 2.72 4.06
C ARG A 119 -6.67 4.22 4.22
N ASN A 120 -5.45 4.69 3.97
CA ASN A 120 -5.07 6.09 4.15
C ASN A 120 -4.48 6.69 2.86
N ASP A 121 -5.37 7.04 1.94
CA ASP A 121 -5.00 7.63 0.65
C ASP A 121 -4.37 9.03 0.79
N GLU A 122 -4.87 9.81 1.75
CA GLU A 122 -4.45 11.20 1.99
C GLU A 122 -2.99 11.29 2.43
N ARG A 123 -2.58 10.47 3.40
CA ARG A 123 -1.21 10.45 3.89
C ARG A 123 -0.25 10.03 2.79
N GLN A 124 -0.65 9.06 1.95
CA GLN A 124 0.18 8.61 0.83
C GLN A 124 0.34 9.66 -0.25
N ILE A 125 -0.70 10.42 -0.55
CA ILE A 125 -0.58 11.55 -1.46
C ILE A 125 0.38 12.58 -0.86
N TRP A 126 0.16 12.99 0.40
CA TRP A 126 0.99 14.00 1.07
C TRP A 126 2.47 13.65 1.09
N ALA A 127 2.79 12.41 1.42
CA ALA A 127 4.16 11.91 1.52
C ALA A 127 4.96 12.04 0.22
N HIS A 128 4.28 12.20 -0.92
CA HIS A 128 4.89 12.32 -2.24
C HIS A 128 4.57 13.65 -2.96
N MET A 129 3.86 14.57 -2.30
CA MET A 129 3.65 15.93 -2.81
C MET A 129 4.91 16.79 -2.65
N ASN A 130 5.17 17.68 -3.62
CA ASN A 130 6.23 18.67 -3.52
C ASN A 130 5.67 20.01 -3.01
N ASN A 131 6.50 20.77 -2.28
CA ASN A 131 6.13 22.00 -1.54
C ASN A 131 5.43 23.09 -2.38
N ARG A 132 5.52 23.03 -3.71
CA ARG A 132 4.93 24.03 -4.61
C ARG A 132 3.40 23.95 -4.70
N TRP A 133 2.79 22.80 -4.44
CA TRP A 133 1.36 22.58 -4.70
C TRP A 133 0.51 22.43 -3.44
N GLN A 134 1.11 22.47 -2.24
CA GLN A 134 0.37 22.33 -0.97
C GLN A 134 -0.76 23.35 -0.87
N LYS A 135 -0.55 24.62 -1.27
CA LYS A 135 -1.58 25.65 -1.19
C LYS A 135 -2.71 25.49 -2.22
N GLU A 136 -2.42 25.22 -3.49
CA GLU A 136 -3.47 25.11 -4.53
C GLU A 136 -4.24 23.77 -4.48
N PHE A 137 -3.59 22.71 -3.97
CA PHE A 137 -4.17 21.37 -3.82
C PHE A 137 -5.35 21.37 -2.84
N PHE A 138 -5.15 21.95 -1.66
CA PHE A 138 -6.15 21.93 -0.58
C PHE A 138 -7.41 22.75 -0.88
N PHE A 139 -7.29 23.89 -1.58
CA PHE A 139 -8.45 24.71 -1.93
C PHE A 139 -9.27 24.22 -3.13
N SER A 140 -8.75 23.30 -3.94
CA SER A 140 -9.42 22.89 -5.19
C SER A 140 -10.47 21.79 -5.00
N GLY A 141 -10.48 21.07 -3.86
CA GLY A 141 -11.35 19.91 -3.62
C GLY A 141 -11.19 18.78 -4.65
N VAL A 142 -10.18 18.88 -5.52
CA VAL A 142 -9.84 17.86 -6.48
C VAL A 142 -8.73 17.04 -5.85
N TRP A 143 -9.00 15.75 -5.68
CA TRP A 143 -8.02 14.72 -5.40
C TRP A 143 -7.07 14.59 -6.60
N ILE A 144 -6.18 15.56 -6.78
CA ILE A 144 -5.28 15.63 -7.93
C ILE A 144 -4.00 14.88 -7.57
N GLY A 145 -3.94 13.61 -7.95
CA GLY A 145 -2.68 12.89 -7.93
C GLY A 145 -2.83 11.47 -8.39
N TRP A 146 -2.08 11.10 -9.41
CA TRP A 146 -1.87 9.70 -9.80
C TRP A 146 -0.91 9.00 -8.85
N ALA A 147 -0.29 9.74 -7.93
CA ALA A 147 0.63 9.25 -6.91
C ALA A 147 -0.06 8.67 -5.67
N ASN A 148 -1.21 8.02 -5.83
CA ASN A 148 -1.75 7.09 -4.84
C ASN A 148 -1.46 5.67 -5.33
N CYS A 149 -0.45 5.01 -4.77
CA CYS A 149 -0.02 3.69 -5.24
C CYS A 149 -1.09 2.60 -5.03
N PRO A 150 -1.68 2.42 -3.84
CA PRO A 150 -2.80 1.50 -3.62
C PRO A 150 -4.02 1.81 -4.49
N GLY A 151 -4.38 3.08 -4.65
CA GLY A 151 -5.45 3.48 -5.57
C GLY A 151 -5.15 3.10 -7.02
N ALA A 152 -3.89 3.27 -7.45
CA ALA A 152 -3.45 2.90 -8.79
C ALA A 152 -3.38 1.36 -9.01
N LEU A 153 -3.02 0.60 -7.98
CA LEU A 153 -3.11 -0.86 -7.96
C LEU A 153 -4.57 -1.35 -7.97
N PHE A 154 -5.48 -0.64 -7.32
CA PHE A 154 -6.91 -0.93 -7.42
C PHE A 154 -7.47 -0.64 -8.83
N ASP A 155 -7.03 0.47 -9.44
CA ASP A 155 -7.42 0.83 -10.80
C ASP A 155 -6.99 -0.23 -11.83
N VAL A 156 -5.81 -0.87 -11.68
CA VAL A 156 -5.40 -1.95 -12.59
C VAL A 156 -6.29 -3.18 -12.46
N LEU A 157 -6.70 -3.56 -11.24
CA LEU A 157 -7.67 -4.64 -11.04
C LEU A 157 -9.00 -4.34 -11.70
N ARG A 158 -9.51 -3.12 -11.48
CA ARG A 158 -10.77 -2.71 -12.08
C ARG A 158 -10.66 -2.71 -13.61
N ALA A 159 -9.52 -2.34 -14.17
CA ALA A 159 -9.30 -2.42 -15.62
C ALA A 159 -9.34 -3.87 -16.13
N TYR A 160 -8.78 -4.84 -15.39
CA TYR A 160 -8.91 -6.27 -15.76
C TYR A 160 -10.37 -6.74 -15.76
N CYS A 161 -11.19 -6.27 -14.81
CA CYS A 161 -12.60 -6.60 -14.75
C CYS A 161 -13.48 -5.82 -15.75
N SER A 162 -13.05 -4.65 -16.18
CA SER A 162 -13.86 -3.70 -16.98
C SER A 162 -13.53 -3.71 -18.47
N ASP A 163 -12.64 -4.59 -18.93
CA ASP A 163 -12.34 -4.78 -20.35
C ASP A 163 -13.50 -5.55 -21.03
N ASP A 164 -14.68 -4.94 -20.90
CA ASP A 164 -16.01 -5.33 -21.34
C ASP A 164 -16.20 -4.88 -22.80
N SER A 165 -15.20 -5.16 -23.63
CA SER A 165 -15.29 -5.00 -25.08
C SER A 165 -16.20 -6.09 -25.66
N GLY A 166 -17.48 -6.09 -25.27
CA GLY A 166 -18.56 -6.84 -25.92
C GLY A 166 -18.44 -8.36 -25.96
N SER A 167 -17.58 -8.98 -25.16
CA SER A 167 -17.50 -10.44 -25.06
C SER A 167 -18.22 -10.89 -23.79
N GLU A 168 -19.35 -11.57 -23.97
CA GLU A 168 -19.91 -12.49 -22.98
C GLU A 168 -18.78 -13.26 -22.28
N GLY A 169 -18.64 -13.08 -20.96
CA GLY A 169 -17.83 -13.91 -20.06
C GLY A 169 -16.43 -14.30 -20.56
N ARG A 170 -15.41 -13.47 -20.32
CA ARG A 170 -14.05 -14.05 -20.20
C ARG A 170 -14.06 -14.94 -18.96
N ASP A 171 -13.80 -16.23 -19.17
CA ASP A 171 -13.64 -17.18 -18.08
C ASP A 171 -12.45 -16.74 -17.20
N GLU A 172 -12.53 -16.99 -15.90
CA GLU A 172 -11.45 -16.70 -14.96
C GLU A 172 -10.16 -17.42 -15.39
N GLY A 173 -10.30 -18.60 -16.01
CA GLY A 173 -9.21 -19.34 -16.66
C GLY A 173 -8.51 -18.56 -17.78
N ASP A 174 -9.24 -17.80 -18.60
CA ASP A 174 -8.66 -16.99 -19.67
C ASP A 174 -7.89 -15.79 -19.11
N LEU A 175 -8.42 -15.15 -18.07
CA LEU A 175 -7.74 -14.06 -17.36
C LEU A 175 -6.46 -14.54 -16.70
N LEU A 176 -6.51 -15.67 -16.00
CA LEU A 176 -5.31 -16.32 -15.44
C LEU A 176 -4.31 -16.62 -16.57
N SER A 177 -4.74 -17.17 -17.70
CA SER A 177 -3.83 -17.49 -18.81
C SER A 177 -3.13 -16.24 -19.39
N ILE A 178 -3.83 -15.12 -19.54
CA ILE A 178 -3.27 -13.84 -20.03
C ILE A 178 -2.30 -13.24 -19.02
N VAL A 179 -2.65 -13.34 -17.74
CA VAL A 179 -1.89 -12.77 -16.64
C VAL A 179 -0.62 -13.57 -16.35
N PHE A 180 -0.70 -14.91 -16.38
CA PHE A 180 0.43 -15.80 -16.14
C PHE A 180 1.33 -15.99 -17.37
N SER A 181 0.80 -15.92 -18.60
CA SER A 181 1.62 -16.06 -19.83
C SER A 181 2.66 -14.95 -20.00
N ARG A 182 2.48 -13.79 -19.36
CA ARG A 182 3.45 -12.68 -19.40
C ARG A 182 4.57 -12.78 -18.37
N GLY A 183 4.41 -13.52 -17.28
CA GLY A 183 5.34 -13.52 -16.15
C GLY A 183 6.17 -14.80 -15.98
N MET A 184 5.70 -15.94 -16.47
CA MET A 184 6.29 -17.25 -16.13
C MET A 184 7.56 -17.61 -16.91
N ASP A 185 7.80 -16.98 -18.06
CA ASP A 185 8.98 -17.27 -18.89
C ASP A 185 10.24 -16.50 -18.44
N GLU A 186 10.07 -15.41 -17.67
CA GLU A 186 11.16 -14.54 -17.22
C GLU A 186 11.49 -14.70 -15.71
N ASP A 187 10.55 -15.19 -14.90
CA ASP A 187 10.73 -15.35 -13.45
C ASP A 187 11.27 -16.74 -13.09
N VAL A 188 12.57 -16.83 -12.81
CA VAL A 188 13.25 -18.09 -12.44
C VAL A 188 12.86 -18.54 -11.03
N ASP A 189 12.41 -17.61 -10.19
CA ASP A 189 12.02 -17.88 -8.80
C ASP A 189 10.49 -17.97 -8.65
N LYS A 190 10.01 -19.16 -8.31
CA LYS A 190 8.57 -19.40 -8.12
C LYS A 190 8.02 -18.85 -6.81
N GLY A 191 8.88 -18.43 -5.88
CA GLY A 191 8.49 -18.03 -4.53
C GLY A 191 7.36 -17.01 -4.48
N PRO A 192 7.55 -15.81 -5.06
CA PRO A 192 6.53 -14.77 -5.13
C PRO A 192 5.21 -15.23 -5.74
N CYS A 193 5.26 -15.94 -6.86
CA CYS A 193 4.10 -16.42 -7.59
C CYS A 193 3.29 -17.43 -6.77
N GLU A 194 3.96 -18.43 -6.18
CA GLU A 194 3.32 -19.49 -5.39
C GLU A 194 2.73 -18.94 -4.09
N ALA A 195 3.43 -18.03 -3.41
CA ALA A 195 2.92 -17.38 -2.21
C ALA A 195 1.69 -16.50 -2.52
N TRP A 196 1.75 -15.72 -3.61
CA TRP A 196 0.61 -14.93 -4.07
C TRP A 196 -0.58 -15.82 -4.42
N TYR A 197 -0.36 -16.89 -5.17
CA TYR A 197 -1.39 -17.84 -5.58
C TYR A 197 -2.03 -18.53 -4.36
N ALA A 198 -1.24 -18.93 -3.38
CA ALA A 198 -1.75 -19.52 -2.15
C ALA A 198 -2.72 -18.59 -1.41
N ALA A 199 -2.45 -17.29 -1.40
CA ALA A 199 -3.31 -16.27 -0.78
C ALA A 199 -4.56 -15.89 -1.59
N HIS A 200 -4.54 -16.05 -2.93
CA HIS A 200 -5.54 -15.46 -3.82
C HIS A 200 -6.31 -16.46 -4.69
N LYS A 201 -5.94 -17.74 -4.75
CA LYS A 201 -6.57 -18.75 -5.62
C LYS A 201 -8.08 -18.93 -5.45
N SER A 202 -8.63 -18.54 -4.30
CA SER A 202 -10.07 -18.61 -4.00
C SER A 202 -10.76 -17.24 -4.04
N GLN A 203 -10.04 -16.20 -4.43
CA GLN A 203 -10.52 -14.81 -4.45
C GLN A 203 -10.87 -14.40 -5.88
N PRO A 204 -11.95 -13.61 -6.07
CA PRO A 204 -12.27 -13.06 -7.37
C PRO A 204 -11.17 -12.09 -7.82
N VAL A 205 -11.06 -11.88 -9.14
CA VAL A 205 -10.08 -10.97 -9.79
C VAL A 205 -10.03 -9.59 -9.13
N GLY A 206 -11.18 -9.02 -8.75
CA GLY A 206 -11.25 -7.72 -8.09
C GLY A 206 -10.62 -7.67 -6.69
N SER A 207 -10.16 -8.80 -6.15
CA SER A 207 -9.55 -8.96 -4.83
C SER A 207 -8.11 -9.52 -4.91
N TRP A 208 -7.49 -9.50 -6.08
CA TRP A 208 -6.15 -10.08 -6.34
C TRP A 208 -4.96 -9.25 -5.87
N LEU A 209 -5.17 -7.98 -5.52
CA LEU A 209 -4.12 -7.08 -5.02
C LEU A 209 -4.57 -6.37 -3.76
N MET A 210 -3.62 -6.23 -2.82
CA MET A 210 -3.71 -5.39 -1.65
C MET A 210 -4.96 -5.65 -0.81
N LEU A 211 -5.38 -6.90 -0.74
CA LEU A 211 -6.60 -7.30 -0.05
C LEU A 211 -6.50 -6.94 1.45
N ASP A 212 -7.50 -6.24 1.98
CA ASP A 212 -7.44 -5.65 3.32
C ASP A 212 -7.16 -6.69 4.41
N HIS A 213 -7.79 -7.87 4.34
CA HIS A 213 -7.58 -8.95 5.31
C HIS A 213 -6.26 -9.72 5.11
N ASN A 214 -5.45 -9.35 4.12
CA ASN A 214 -4.10 -9.87 3.90
C ASN A 214 -3.02 -8.85 4.29
N ASP A 215 -3.37 -7.76 4.98
CA ASP A 215 -2.41 -6.77 5.49
C ASP A 215 -1.29 -7.39 6.33
N TRP A 216 -1.66 -8.33 7.20
CA TRP A 216 -0.72 -9.06 8.05
C TRP A 216 0.28 -9.92 7.26
N LEU A 217 -0.12 -10.45 6.09
CA LEU A 217 0.78 -11.18 5.19
C LEU A 217 1.79 -10.21 4.55
N ARG A 218 1.36 -9.01 4.17
CA ARG A 218 2.24 -7.98 3.61
C ARG A 218 3.27 -7.49 4.63
N ASP A 219 2.90 -7.39 5.91
CA ASP A 219 3.83 -7.08 7.00
C ASP A 219 4.94 -8.16 7.16
N ARG A 220 4.67 -9.38 6.67
CA ARG A 220 5.60 -10.52 6.61
C ARG A 220 6.29 -10.69 5.27
N ALA A 221 6.13 -9.73 4.35
CA ALA A 221 6.75 -9.73 3.04
C ALA A 221 6.49 -11.04 2.25
N TYR A 222 5.29 -11.62 2.38
CA TYR A 222 5.00 -12.99 1.93
C TYR A 222 5.26 -13.25 0.43
N VAL A 223 5.17 -12.22 -0.42
CA VAL A 223 5.46 -12.28 -1.86
C VAL A 223 6.90 -11.89 -2.24
N LEU A 224 7.79 -11.68 -1.27
CA LEU A 224 9.17 -11.23 -1.51
C LEU A 224 10.22 -12.31 -1.23
N TRP A 225 9.84 -13.38 -0.53
CA TRP A 225 10.71 -14.50 -0.22
C TRP A 225 10.90 -15.42 -1.42
N ASP A 226 12.11 -15.98 -1.55
CA ASP A 226 12.39 -16.93 -2.62
C ASP A 226 11.77 -18.30 -2.34
N TRP A 227 11.68 -19.11 -3.40
CA TRP A 227 11.10 -20.44 -3.31
C TRP A 227 11.84 -21.34 -2.32
N LYS A 228 13.18 -21.23 -2.27
CA LYS A 228 14.00 -22.04 -1.38
C LYS A 228 13.66 -21.77 0.09
N ARG A 229 13.51 -20.50 0.48
CA ARG A 229 13.13 -20.09 1.84
C ARG A 229 11.70 -20.49 2.15
N ILE A 230 10.78 -20.29 1.21
CA ILE A 230 9.38 -20.72 1.34
C ILE A 230 9.31 -22.22 1.65
N GLN A 231 10.06 -23.05 0.92
CA GLN A 231 10.12 -24.49 1.17
C GLN A 231 10.80 -24.83 2.50
N GLN A 232 11.98 -24.27 2.75
CA GLN A 232 12.79 -24.55 3.94
C GLN A 232 12.03 -24.25 5.24
N HIS A 233 11.28 -23.16 5.27
CA HIS A 233 10.54 -22.70 6.45
C HIS A 233 9.04 -23.01 6.39
N GLN A 234 8.58 -23.73 5.35
CA GLN A 234 7.18 -24.12 5.15
C GLN A 234 6.22 -22.91 5.22
N LEU A 235 6.63 -21.78 4.62
CA LEU A 235 5.90 -20.51 4.73
C LEU A 235 4.50 -20.57 4.12
N LEU A 236 4.23 -21.54 3.23
CA LEU A 236 2.88 -21.76 2.68
C LEU A 236 1.84 -22.15 3.75
N LYS A 237 2.28 -22.62 4.92
CA LYS A 237 1.37 -22.90 6.06
C LYS A 237 0.66 -21.65 6.57
N LEU A 238 1.20 -20.46 6.33
CA LEU A 238 0.55 -19.18 6.67
C LEU A 238 -0.81 -19.02 5.98
N PHE A 239 -1.04 -19.67 4.85
CA PHE A 239 -2.28 -19.55 4.07
C PHE A 239 -3.32 -20.62 4.42
N GLU A 240 -3.00 -21.59 5.28
CA GLU A 240 -3.91 -22.70 5.63
C GLU A 240 -5.01 -22.28 6.63
N SER A 241 -4.77 -21.23 7.40
CA SER A 241 -5.74 -20.67 8.36
C SER A 241 -5.64 -19.15 8.41
N VAL A 242 -6.78 -18.46 8.36
CA VAL A 242 -6.83 -17.03 8.69
C VAL A 242 -6.52 -16.91 10.17
N PRO A 243 -5.51 -16.12 10.57
CA PRO A 243 -5.19 -15.95 11.98
C PRO A 243 -6.35 -15.34 12.75
N ASP A 244 -6.38 -15.55 14.06
CA ASP A 244 -7.22 -14.76 14.95
C ASP A 244 -6.87 -13.27 14.81
N GLY A 245 -7.81 -12.39 15.19
CA GLY A 245 -7.71 -10.93 15.03
C GLY A 245 -6.41 -10.26 15.53
N GLN A 246 -5.59 -10.97 16.32
CA GLN A 246 -4.31 -10.53 16.84
C GLN A 246 -3.19 -10.37 15.78
N MET A 247 -3.28 -11.03 14.62
CA MET A 247 -2.25 -10.87 13.58
C MET A 247 -2.50 -9.68 12.64
N HIS A 248 -3.72 -9.17 12.58
CA HIS A 248 -4.06 -8.00 11.78
C HIS A 248 -3.50 -6.72 12.38
N ARG A 249 -3.33 -5.68 11.56
CA ARG A 249 -2.97 -4.37 12.10
C ARG A 249 -4.05 -3.89 13.07
N PRO A 250 -3.66 -3.34 14.24
CA PRO A 250 -4.60 -2.73 15.15
C PRO A 250 -5.45 -1.71 14.41
N GLN A 251 -6.77 -1.86 14.52
CA GLN A 251 -7.70 -0.86 14.02
C GLN A 251 -7.90 0.20 15.11
N PRO A 252 -8.06 1.48 14.73
CA PRO A 252 -8.41 2.52 15.67
C PRO A 252 -9.70 2.16 16.41
N THR A 253 -9.72 2.39 17.71
CA THR A 253 -10.90 2.26 18.55
C THR A 253 -11.93 3.35 18.22
N THR A 254 -13.19 3.11 18.60
CA THR A 254 -14.24 4.13 18.47
C THR A 254 -13.86 5.42 19.19
N ASP A 255 -13.31 5.32 20.40
CA ASP A 255 -12.88 6.48 21.19
C ASP A 255 -11.75 7.28 20.49
N GLU A 256 -10.79 6.60 19.84
CA GLU A 256 -9.73 7.28 19.07
C GLU A 256 -10.28 8.00 17.84
N LEU A 257 -11.23 7.37 17.13
CA LEU A 257 -11.90 7.98 15.97
C LEU A 257 -12.75 9.19 16.38
N GLU A 258 -13.44 9.12 17.50
CA GLU A 258 -14.21 10.23 18.07
C GLU A 258 -13.28 11.37 18.51
N ALA A 259 -12.15 11.06 19.15
CA ALA A 259 -11.15 12.05 19.54
C ALA A 259 -10.54 12.75 18.30
N MET A 260 -10.23 12.01 17.24
CA MET A 260 -9.77 12.58 15.97
C MET A 260 -10.82 13.45 15.30
N SER A 261 -12.08 13.02 15.26
CA SER A 261 -13.16 13.83 14.70
C SER A 261 -13.36 15.12 15.50
N ALA A 262 -13.23 15.06 16.83
CA ALA A 262 -13.34 16.24 17.69
C ALA A 262 -12.17 17.22 17.49
N SER A 263 -10.95 16.72 17.25
CA SER A 263 -9.79 17.58 16.98
C SER A 263 -9.96 18.34 15.67
N PHE A 264 -10.52 17.71 14.64
CA PHE A 264 -10.80 18.36 13.35
C PHE A 264 -11.74 19.57 13.48
N VAL A 265 -12.82 19.44 14.27
CA VAL A 265 -13.75 20.56 14.54
C VAL A 265 -13.04 21.75 15.21
N VAL A 266 -12.08 21.46 16.11
CA VAL A 266 -11.28 22.51 16.75
C VAL A 266 -10.34 23.17 15.75
N CYS A 267 -9.64 22.38 14.93
CA CYS A 267 -8.74 22.89 13.90
C CYS A 267 -9.48 23.73 12.85
N GLU A 268 -10.67 23.30 12.40
CA GLU A 268 -11.55 24.08 11.52
C GLU A 268 -11.86 25.45 12.15
N THR A 269 -12.26 25.48 13.41
CA THR A 269 -12.53 26.74 14.13
C THR A 269 -11.30 27.64 14.22
N ILE A 270 -10.11 27.09 14.48
CA ILE A 270 -8.86 27.87 14.53
C ILE A 270 -8.55 28.44 13.15
N PHE A 271 -8.70 27.64 12.10
CA PHE A 271 -8.45 28.03 10.72
C PHE A 271 -9.40 29.12 10.24
N GLU A 272 -10.71 29.01 10.51
CA GLU A 272 -11.72 30.04 10.18
C GLU A 272 -11.42 31.39 10.84
N ASN A 273 -10.77 31.37 12.01
CA ASN A 273 -10.30 32.57 12.71
C ASN A 273 -8.94 33.08 12.21
N GLY A 274 -8.38 32.46 11.16
CA GLY A 274 -7.11 32.83 10.53
C GLY A 274 -5.87 32.22 11.16
N GLY A 275 -6.02 31.27 12.09
CA GLY A 275 -4.91 30.58 12.73
C GLY A 275 -4.30 29.48 11.85
N LEU A 276 -2.99 29.26 11.98
CA LEU A 276 -2.24 28.21 11.29
C LEU A 276 -1.18 27.60 12.22
N GLY A 277 -0.60 26.46 11.81
CA GLY A 277 0.51 25.82 12.50
C GLY A 277 0.07 24.76 13.50
N TYR A 278 0.88 24.53 14.53
CA TYR A 278 0.74 23.42 15.47
C TYR A 278 -0.12 23.82 16.68
N TRP A 279 -1.10 23.00 17.04
CA TRP A 279 -2.02 23.19 18.16
C TRP A 279 -1.89 22.06 19.19
N THR A 280 -1.75 22.40 20.47
CA THR A 280 -1.47 21.45 21.56
C THR A 280 -2.69 21.04 22.40
N GLY A 281 -3.92 21.31 21.95
CA GLY A 281 -5.12 21.07 22.78
C GLY A 281 -5.42 22.15 23.82
N ASN A 282 -4.41 22.95 24.21
CA ASN A 282 -4.48 23.87 25.35
C ASN A 282 -4.62 25.35 24.97
N GLY A 283 -4.94 25.66 23.71
CA GLY A 283 -5.32 27.01 23.25
C GLY A 283 -4.22 28.09 23.26
N HIS A 284 -2.95 27.75 23.49
CA HIS A 284 -1.91 28.75 23.78
C HIS A 284 -0.76 28.88 22.79
N GLU A 285 -0.69 28.05 21.74
CA GLU A 285 0.27 28.27 20.65
C GLU A 285 -0.50 28.13 19.34
N VAL A 286 -0.87 29.28 18.78
CA VAL A 286 -1.31 29.45 17.38
C VAL A 286 -0.43 30.59 16.88
N LEU A 287 0.43 30.32 15.91
CA LEU A 287 1.34 31.34 15.32
C LEU A 287 0.64 32.12 14.21
#